data_AF-A0A947X2Y8-F1
#
_entry.id   AF-A0A947X2Y8-F1
#
_cell.length_a   1.000
_cell.length_b   1.000
_cell.length_c   1.000
_cell.angle_alpha   90.00
_cell.angle_beta   90.00
_cell.angle_gamma   90.00
#
_symmetry.space_group_name_H-M   'P 1'
#
loop_
_entity.id
_entity.type
_entity.pdbx_description
1 polymer ?
#
loop_
_entity_poly.entity_id
_entity_poly.type
_entity_poly.pdbx_seq_one_letter_code
_entity_poly.pdbx_strand_id
1 'polypeptide(L)'
;MITYRTRGLPDGTQSDHEFVFIVEDLESPPRLRIPGTQHGPDVCVPDSRDQEQWLHGLGDLLVPYWDCEWTFIGEEAVARFVELIGGTSPD
;
A
#
# COMPACT_ATOMS: atom_id res chain seq x y z
N MET A 1 8.15 -3.51 -9.87
CA MET A 1 7.48 -2.27 -9.39
C MET A 1 6.25 -2.05 -10.24
N ILE A 2 5.08 -2.18 -9.63
CA ILE A 2 3.77 -2.00 -10.25
C ILE A 2 3.00 -1.01 -9.37
N THR A 3 2.39 -0.01 -9.97
CA THR A 3 1.61 1.00 -9.23
C THR A 3 0.12 0.70 -9.41
N TYR A 4 -0.63 0.42 -8.37
CA TYR A 4 -2.08 0.27 -8.42
C TYR A 4 -2.77 1.55 -8.01
N ARG A 5 -3.92 1.82 -8.63
CA ARG A 5 -4.78 2.94 -8.26
C ARG A 5 -6.18 2.44 -7.97
N THR A 6 -6.81 3.02 -6.97
CA THR A 6 -8.20 2.72 -6.61
C THR A 6 -8.92 3.99 -6.19
N ARG A 7 -10.24 4.02 -6.38
CA ARG A 7 -11.09 5.15 -5.97
C ARG A 7 -11.84 4.74 -4.72
N GLY A 8 -11.49 5.38 -3.60
CA GLY A 8 -11.89 4.96 -2.26
C GLY A 8 -11.03 3.80 -1.73
N LEU A 9 -10.97 3.69 -0.41
CA LEU A 9 -10.41 2.51 0.24
C LEU A 9 -11.45 1.37 0.24
N PRO A 10 -11.03 0.08 0.24
CA PRO A 10 -11.94 -1.07 0.21
C PRO A 10 -12.92 -1.18 1.38
N ASP A 11 -12.67 -0.48 2.49
CA ASP A 11 -13.58 -0.39 3.64
C ASP A 11 -14.70 0.66 3.43
N GLY A 12 -14.71 1.35 2.29
CA GLY A 12 -15.63 2.44 1.96
C GLY A 12 -15.13 3.83 2.35
N THR A 13 -13.95 3.94 2.97
CA THR A 13 -13.39 5.23 3.40
C THR A 13 -13.01 6.09 2.20
N GLN A 14 -13.37 7.38 2.25
CA GLN A 14 -13.07 8.39 1.23
C GLN A 14 -13.38 7.95 -0.21
N SER A 15 -14.62 7.51 -0.47
CA SER A 15 -15.05 6.88 -1.74
C SER A 15 -14.85 7.71 -3.02
N ASP A 16 -14.57 9.01 -2.89
CA ASP A 16 -14.28 9.93 -4.01
C ASP A 16 -12.80 10.30 -4.16
N HIS A 17 -11.93 9.78 -3.31
CA HIS A 17 -10.49 10.04 -3.33
C HIS A 17 -9.74 8.96 -4.11
N GLU A 18 -8.70 9.33 -4.86
CA GLU A 18 -7.82 8.36 -5.52
C GLU A 18 -6.67 7.97 -4.59
N PHE A 19 -6.51 6.67 -4.34
CA PHE A 19 -5.40 6.12 -3.57
C PHE A 19 -4.42 5.41 -4.49
N VAL A 20 -3.13 5.57 -4.20
CA VAL A 20 -2.02 5.00 -4.98
C VAL A 20 -1.23 4.02 -4.12
N PHE A 21 -1.02 2.82 -4.64
CA PHE A 21 -0.26 1.75 -3.98
C PHE A 21 0.88 1.32 -4.90
N ILE A 22 2.10 1.28 -4.40
CA ILE A 22 3.29 0.90 -5.19
C ILE A 22 3.79 -0.43 -4.67
N VAL A 23 3.71 -1.48 -5.48
CA VAL A 23 4.18 -2.83 -5.13
C VAL A 23 5.51 -3.10 -5.80
N GLU A 24 6.54 -3.38 -5.00
CA GLU A 24 7.86 -3.83 -5.46
C GLU A 24 7.95 -5.35 -5.31
N ASP A 25 7.41 -6.06 -6.31
CA ASP A 25 7.27 -7.52 -6.35
C ASP A 25 8.58 -8.28 -6.63
N LEU A 26 9.57 -7.57 -7.21
CA LEU A 26 10.89 -8.13 -7.51
C LEU A 26 11.80 -8.22 -6.26
N GLU A 27 11.40 -7.60 -5.16
CA GLU A 27 12.10 -7.72 -3.88
C GLU A 27 11.69 -9.01 -3.16
N SER A 28 12.59 -9.54 -2.34
CA SER A 28 12.32 -10.71 -1.50
C SER A 28 12.67 -10.38 -0.04
N PRO A 29 11.67 -10.14 0.83
CA PRO A 29 10.22 -10.20 0.58
C PRO A 29 9.66 -9.00 -0.23
N PRO A 30 8.54 -9.16 -0.95
CA PRO A 30 7.88 -8.08 -1.69
C PRO A 30 7.50 -6.91 -0.78
N ARG A 31 7.56 -5.68 -1.33
CA ARG A 31 7.25 -4.45 -0.60
C ARG A 31 6.03 -3.73 -1.14
N LEU A 32 5.29 -3.09 -0.24
CA LEU A 32 4.24 -2.13 -0.54
C LEU A 32 4.67 -0.76 -0.05
N ARG A 33 4.54 0.26 -0.90
CA ARG A 33 4.78 1.66 -0.56
C ARG A 33 3.56 2.50 -0.88
N ILE A 34 3.33 3.53 -0.09
CA ILE A 34 2.33 4.58 -0.36
C ILE A 34 3.01 5.91 -0.63
N PRO A 35 2.39 6.82 -1.39
CA PRO A 35 2.95 8.14 -1.63
C PRO A 35 3.04 8.93 -0.32
N GLY A 36 4.12 9.69 -0.19
CA GLY A 36 4.39 10.53 0.97
C GLY A 36 5.61 11.41 0.78
N THR A 37 5.72 12.43 1.62
CA THR A 37 6.84 13.37 1.64
C THR A 37 7.98 12.83 2.50
N GLN A 38 9.17 12.67 1.92
CA GLN A 38 10.36 12.25 2.67
C GLN A 38 10.95 13.42 3.46
N HIS A 39 11.16 13.19 4.76
CA HIS A 39 11.75 14.13 5.73
C HIS A 39 13.06 13.61 6.33
N GLY A 40 13.79 12.78 5.58
CA GLY A 40 15.03 12.17 6.02
C GLY A 40 15.20 10.77 5.40
N PRO A 41 16.27 10.05 5.77
CA PRO A 41 16.52 8.71 5.25
C PRO A 41 15.44 7.70 5.63
N ASP A 42 14.80 7.87 6.80
CA ASP A 42 13.85 6.91 7.36
C ASP A 42 12.49 7.53 7.74
N VAL A 43 12.28 8.82 7.47
CA VAL A 43 11.05 9.54 7.86
C VAL A 43 10.25 9.86 6.61
N CYS A 44 9.05 9.31 6.52
CA CYS A 44 8.08 9.62 5.48
C CYS A 44 6.77 10.08 6.12
N VAL A 45 6.20 11.17 5.61
CA VAL A 45 4.87 11.62 5.99
C VAL A 45 3.92 11.22 4.86
N PRO A 46 2.98 10.29 5.09
CA PRO A 46 2.09 9.82 4.02
C PRO A 46 1.18 10.94 3.54
N ASP A 47 0.90 10.97 2.25
CA ASP A 47 -0.01 11.96 1.66
C ASP A 47 -1.44 11.78 2.18
N SER A 48 -1.80 10.57 2.63
CA SER A 48 -3.06 10.26 3.29
C SER A 48 -2.88 9.40 4.54
N ARG A 49 -3.27 9.97 5.69
CA ARG A 49 -3.32 9.25 6.98
C ARG A 49 -4.37 8.15 7.01
N ASP A 50 -5.43 8.26 6.21
CA ASP A 50 -6.47 7.23 6.16
C ASP A 50 -5.96 6.00 5.41
N GLN A 51 -5.17 6.20 4.35
CA GLN A 51 -4.51 5.11 3.64
C GLN A 51 -3.54 4.35 4.55
N GLU A 52 -2.70 5.07 5.29
CA GLU A 52 -1.79 4.48 6.28
C GLU A 52 -2.55 3.69 7.36
N GLN A 53 -3.58 4.28 7.97
CA GLN A 53 -4.39 3.62 8.99
C GLN A 53 -5.09 2.36 8.46
N TRP A 54 -5.59 2.40 7.23
CA TRP A 54 -6.20 1.24 6.61
C TRP A 54 -5.19 0.10 6.40
N LEU A 55 -3.96 0.42 5.98
CA LEU A 55 -2.88 -0.57 5.85
C LEU A 55 -2.46 -1.18 7.20
N HIS A 56 -2.49 -0.41 8.29
CA HIS A 56 -2.30 -0.96 9.63
C HIS A 56 -3.38 -1.98 10.02
N GLY A 57 -4.56 -1.92 9.41
CA GLY A 57 -5.64 -2.90 9.58
C GLY A 57 -5.40 -4.24 8.87
N LEU A 58 -4.46 -4.32 7.91
CA LEU A 58 -4.19 -5.51 7.10
C LEU A 58 -3.08 -6.39 7.68
N GLY A 59 -3.05 -6.56 9.00
CA GLY A 59 -1.98 -7.27 9.71
C GLY A 59 -1.82 -8.75 9.35
N ASP A 60 -2.78 -9.35 8.63
CA ASP A 60 -2.67 -10.70 8.06
C ASP A 60 -1.95 -10.75 6.71
N LEU A 61 -1.79 -9.61 6.03
CA LEU A 61 -1.15 -9.49 4.72
C LEU A 61 0.16 -8.69 4.76
N LEU A 62 0.26 -7.72 5.68
CA LEU A 62 1.29 -6.71 5.69
C LEU A 62 1.84 -6.48 7.10
N VAL A 63 3.16 -6.30 7.20
CA VAL A 63 3.81 -5.77 8.40
C VAL A 63 4.45 -4.42 8.10
N PRO A 64 4.30 -3.39 8.96
CA PRO A 64 5.03 -2.13 8.80
C PRO A 64 6.54 -2.37 8.77
N TYR A 65 7.25 -1.66 7.90
CA TYR A 65 8.71 -1.74 7.80
C TYR A 65 9.36 -0.38 8.07
N TRP A 66 9.12 0.59 7.20
CA TRP A 66 9.54 1.98 7.34
C TRP A 66 8.31 2.88 7.24
N ASP A 67 8.49 4.17 7.53
CA ASP A 67 7.44 5.14 7.28
C ASP A 67 7.03 5.09 5.79
N CYS A 68 5.72 4.97 5.53
CA CYS A 68 5.13 4.75 4.20
C CYS A 68 5.47 3.42 3.50
N GLU A 69 6.08 2.43 4.17
CA GLU A 69 6.41 1.11 3.59
C GLU A 69 5.98 -0.07 4.47
N TRP A 70 5.46 -1.11 3.82
CA TRP A 70 5.08 -2.39 4.42
C TRP A 70 5.73 -3.56 3.68
N THR A 71 5.99 -4.64 4.40
CA THR A 71 6.43 -5.93 3.86
C THR A 71 5.25 -6.87 3.73
N PHE A 72 5.12 -7.57 2.59
CA PHE A 72 4.11 -8.62 2.41
C PHE A 72 4.48 -9.89 3.18
N ILE A 73 3.47 -10.49 3.83
CA ILE A 73 3.62 -11.72 4.62
C ILE A 73 3.35 -12.93 3.74
N GLY A 74 4.40 -13.46 3.11
CA GLY A 74 4.33 -14.69 2.30
C GLY A 74 3.94 -14.46 0.85
N GLU A 75 4.09 -15.52 0.05
CA GLU A 75 4.02 -15.45 -1.42
C GLU A 75 2.61 -15.10 -1.95
N GLU A 76 1.55 -15.48 -1.22
CA GLU A 76 0.16 -15.24 -1.64
C GLU A 76 -0.38 -13.87 -1.20
N ALA A 77 0.30 -13.16 -0.29
CA ALA A 77 -0.21 -11.91 0.26
C ALA A 77 -0.31 -10.79 -0.78
N VAL A 78 0.59 -10.76 -1.75
CA VAL A 78 0.56 -9.80 -2.87
C VAL A 78 -0.72 -9.99 -3.70
N ALA A 79 -1.01 -11.22 -4.12
CA ALA A 79 -2.19 -11.53 -4.92
C ALA A 79 -3.48 -11.16 -4.16
N ARG A 80 -3.58 -11.57 -2.89
CA ARG A 80 -4.74 -11.23 -2.05
C ARG A 80 -4.92 -9.74 -1.85
N PHE A 81 -3.82 -8.98 -1.71
CA PHE A 81 -3.87 -7.53 -1.61
C PHE A 81 -4.34 -6.88 -2.91
N VAL A 82 -3.84 -7.33 -4.05
CA VAL A 82 -4.25 -6.83 -5.38
C VAL A 82 -5.74 -7.10 -5.63
N GLU A 83 -6.23 -8.29 -5.27
CA GLU A 83 -7.66 -8.61 -5.32
C GLU A 83 -8.49 -7.70 -4.39
N LEU A 84 -7.98 -7.43 -3.18
CA LEU A 84 -8.65 -6.60 -2.18
C LEU A 84 -8.83 -5.15 -2.65
N ILE A 85 -7.80 -4.53 -3.22
CA ILE A 85 -7.88 -3.13 -3.64
C ILE A 85 -8.70 -2.94 -4.92
N GLY A 86 -9.02 -4.04 -5.64
CA GLY A 86 -9.77 -4.02 -6.90
C GLY A 86 -9.16 -3.07 -7.95
N GLY A 87 -7.90 -2.71 -7.77
CA GLY A 87 -7.26 -1.62 -8.48
C GLY A 87 -6.92 -2.04 -9.90
N THR A 88 -7.15 -1.16 -10.85
CA THR A 88 -6.65 -1.36 -12.22
C THR A 88 -5.16 -1.04 -12.22
N SER A 89 -4.33 -2.01 -12.62
CA SER A 89 -2.93 -1.72 -12.98
C SER A 89 -2.95 -0.72 -14.15
N PRO A 90 -2.20 0.40 -14.09
CA PRO A 90 -1.97 1.23 -15.24
C PRO A 90 -1.17 0.37 -16.25
N ASP A 91 -1.62 0.45 -17.49
CA ASP A 91 -0.92 0.00 -18.69
C ASP A 91 0.51 0.60 -18.75
#